data_AF-A0A6L7P8D9-F1
#
_entry.id   AF-A0A6L7P8D9-F1
#
_cell.length_a   1.000
_cell.length_b   1.000
_cell.length_c   1.000
_cell.angle_alpha   90.00
_cell.angle_beta   90.00
_cell.angle_gamma   90.00
#
_symmetry.space_group_name_H-M   'P 1'
#
loop_
_entity.id
_entity.type
_entity.pdbx_description
1 polymer ?
#
loop_
_entity_poly.entity_id
_entity_poly.type
_entity_poly.pdbx_seq_one_letter_code
_entity_poly.pdbx_strand_id
1 'polypeptide(L)'
;MTTLLTHSGPTELDARTDGDGLWLDVAEAERATGWELKPEGFCYGPVCIPVPPGREAEFVAPGSVNVAGFWRHMGKPILHDDAREVWMLGEDATTRSYEMLSLEAPDFALPDLDGTIHRLSDYRGKRVLLVTWASW
;
A
#
# COMPACT_ATOMS: atom_id res chain seq x y z
N MET A 1 -14.49 -9.20 -6.39
CA MET A 1 -13.43 -9.59 -5.41
C MET A 1 -12.34 -8.58 -5.64
N THR A 2 -11.92 -7.83 -4.63
CA THR A 2 -11.05 -6.66 -4.85
C THR A 2 -9.60 -7.04 -4.63
N THR A 3 -8.73 -6.72 -5.60
CA THR A 3 -7.28 -6.85 -5.44
C THR A 3 -6.72 -5.60 -4.79
N LEU A 4 -6.07 -5.75 -3.63
CA LEU A 4 -5.33 -4.69 -2.95
C LEU A 4 -3.83 -4.86 -3.17
N LEU A 5 -3.19 -3.83 -3.72
CA LEU A 5 -1.74 -3.74 -3.88
C LEU A 5 -1.18 -2.89 -2.74
N THR A 6 -0.33 -3.49 -1.91
CA THR A 6 0.44 -2.79 -0.87
C THR A 6 1.94 -3.05 -1.05
N HIS A 7 2.77 -2.54 -0.14
CA HIS A 7 4.20 -2.88 -0.11
C HIS A 7 4.45 -4.38 0.13
N SER A 8 3.56 -5.09 0.85
CA SER A 8 3.69 -6.52 1.10
C SER A 8 3.27 -7.40 -0.08
N GLY A 9 2.67 -6.81 -1.12
CA GLY A 9 2.27 -7.49 -2.35
C GLY A 9 0.76 -7.44 -2.62
N PRO A 10 0.30 -8.11 -3.69
CA PRO A 10 -1.12 -8.21 -4.01
C PRO A 10 -1.84 -9.14 -3.02
N THR A 11 -3.00 -8.71 -2.53
CA THR A 11 -3.90 -9.50 -1.68
C THR A 11 -5.32 -9.41 -2.20
N GLU A 12 -6.03 -10.53 -2.25
CA GLU A 12 -7.45 -10.58 -2.60
C GLU A 12 -8.31 -10.44 -1.34
N LEU A 13 -9.31 -9.56 -1.38
CA LEU A 13 -10.15 -9.25 -0.23
C LEU A 13 -11.61 -8.97 -0.60
N ASP A 14 -12.50 -9.02 0.40
CA ASP A 14 -13.91 -8.69 0.25
C ASP A 14 -14.15 -7.24 0.66
N ALA A 15 -14.23 -6.36 -0.34
CA ALA A 15 -14.40 -4.94 -0.13
C ALA A 15 -15.75 -4.44 -0.61
N ARG A 16 -16.31 -3.49 0.14
CA ARG A 16 -17.37 -2.62 -0.35
C ARG A 16 -16.74 -1.34 -0.89
N THR A 17 -16.92 -1.06 -2.17
CA THR A 17 -16.51 0.19 -2.80
C THR A 17 -17.67 1.18 -2.84
N ASP A 18 -17.39 2.46 -2.57
CA ASP A 18 -18.38 3.56 -2.64
C ASP A 18 -17.70 4.81 -3.20
N GLY A 19 -17.71 4.94 -4.53
CA GLY A 19 -16.90 5.92 -5.25
C GLY A 19 -15.43 5.79 -4.86
N ASP A 20 -14.91 6.81 -4.20
CA ASP A 20 -13.53 6.86 -3.73
C ASP A 20 -13.28 6.14 -2.40
N GLY A 21 -14.31 5.51 -1.80
CA GLY A 21 -14.21 4.75 -0.56
C GLY A 21 -13.92 3.27 -0.78
N LEU A 22 -12.92 2.74 -0.07
CA LEU A 22 -12.62 1.31 0.03
C LEU A 22 -12.92 0.88 1.46
N TRP A 23 -14.06 0.24 1.65
CA TRP A 23 -14.55 -0.18 2.96
C TRP A 23 -14.26 -1.66 3.20
N LEU A 24 -13.51 -1.94 4.27
CA LEU A 24 -13.15 -3.28 4.68
C LEU A 24 -13.69 -3.58 6.08
N ASP A 25 -13.95 -4.84 6.36
CA ASP A 25 -14.09 -5.31 7.75
C ASP A 25 -12.84 -4.94 8.56
N VAL A 26 -13.01 -4.62 9.85
CA VAL A 26 -11.91 -4.16 10.71
C VAL A 26 -10.76 -5.17 10.78
N ALA A 27 -11.06 -6.47 10.87
CA ALA A 27 -10.04 -7.51 10.94
C ALA A 27 -9.36 -7.73 9.59
N GLU A 28 -10.08 -7.55 8.47
CA GLU A 28 -9.48 -7.59 7.15
C GLU A 28 -8.57 -6.39 6.88
N ALA A 29 -8.97 -5.19 7.30
CA ALA A 29 -8.16 -3.98 7.22
C ALA A 29 -6.83 -4.14 8.00
N GLU A 30 -6.89 -4.66 9.23
CA GLU A 30 -5.69 -4.90 10.04
C GLU A 30 -4.77 -5.92 9.38
N ARG A 31 -5.30 -7.06 8.90
CA ARG A 31 -4.49 -8.08 8.21
C ARG A 31 -3.84 -7.54 6.93
N ALA A 32 -4.56 -6.74 6.16
CA ALA A 32 -4.09 -6.25 4.87
C ALA A 32 -3.09 -5.09 4.98
N THR A 33 -3.19 -4.28 6.05
CA THR A 33 -2.46 -3.01 6.15
C THR A 33 -1.57 -2.88 7.38
N GLY A 34 -1.78 -3.72 8.41
CA GLY A 34 -1.16 -3.59 9.73
C GLY A 34 -1.73 -2.47 10.60
N TRP A 35 -2.75 -1.73 10.13
CA TRP A 35 -3.42 -0.69 10.90
C TRP A 35 -4.67 -1.22 11.59
N GLU A 36 -4.71 -1.08 12.91
CA GLU A 36 -5.80 -1.51 13.78
C GLU A 36 -6.68 -0.31 14.17
N LEU A 37 -8.01 -0.46 14.19
CA LEU A 37 -8.90 0.57 14.72
C LEU A 37 -9.02 0.45 16.25
N LYS A 38 -8.64 1.50 16.97
CA LYS A 38 -8.74 1.65 18.43
C LYS A 38 -9.57 2.87 18.82
N PRO A 39 -9.95 3.02 20.11
CA PRO A 39 -10.67 4.21 20.57
C PRO A 39 -9.95 5.54 20.27
N GLU A 40 -8.62 5.54 20.24
CA GLU A 40 -7.79 6.70 19.94
C GLU A 40 -7.70 7.01 18.43
N GLY A 41 -8.07 6.05 17.55
CA GLY A 41 -8.00 6.17 16.09
C GLY A 41 -7.39 4.94 15.41
N PHE A 42 -6.85 5.14 14.22
CA PHE A 42 -6.14 4.09 13.48
C PHE A 42 -4.69 3.98 13.95
N CYS A 43 -4.25 2.81 14.37
CA CYS A 43 -2.97 2.60 15.01
C CYS A 43 -2.09 1.58 14.26
N TYR A 44 -0.80 1.92 14.11
CA TYR A 44 0.26 1.03 13.65
C TYR A 44 1.33 0.93 14.75
N GLY A 45 1.29 -0.17 15.51
CA GLY A 45 2.13 -0.32 16.71
C GLY A 45 1.89 0.82 17.71
N PRO A 46 2.91 1.63 18.06
CA PRO A 46 2.76 2.73 19.02
C PRO A 46 2.21 4.03 18.40
N VAL A 47 2.09 4.12 17.07
CA VAL A 47 1.64 5.33 16.38
C VAL A 47 0.15 5.24 16.13
N CYS A 48 -0.62 6.24 16.57
CA CYS A 48 -2.06 6.33 16.33
C CYS A 48 -2.42 7.65 15.65
N ILE A 49 -3.23 7.57 14.61
CA ILE A 49 -3.77 8.71 13.86
C ILE A 49 -5.25 8.85 14.22
N PRO A 50 -5.66 9.96 14.87
CA PRO A 50 -7.03 10.14 15.32
C PRO A 50 -7.98 10.33 14.14
N VAL A 51 -9.20 9.78 14.27
CA VAL A 51 -10.29 10.10 13.36
C VAL A 51 -10.73 11.55 13.60
N PRO A 52 -10.83 12.41 12.56
CA PRO A 52 -11.23 13.79 12.75
C PRO A 52 -12.63 13.89 13.38
N PRO A 53 -12.79 14.64 14.50
CA PRO A 53 -14.06 14.74 15.17
C PRO A 53 -15.12 15.39 14.28
N GLY A 54 -16.31 14.83 14.26
CA GLY A 54 -17.43 15.28 13.41
C GLY A 54 -17.36 14.81 11.94
N ARG A 55 -16.35 14.01 11.59
CA ARG A 55 -16.19 13.38 10.25
C ARG A 55 -16.07 11.86 10.34
N GLU A 56 -16.48 11.26 11.44
CA GLU A 56 -16.30 9.84 11.74
C GLU A 56 -16.89 8.95 10.64
N ALA A 57 -18.06 9.34 10.10
CA ALA A 57 -18.75 8.62 9.04
C ALA A 57 -17.95 8.52 7.71
N GLU A 58 -16.91 9.33 7.52
CA GLU A 58 -16.00 9.21 6.37
C GLU A 58 -14.97 8.07 6.55
N PHE A 59 -14.75 7.63 7.78
CA PHE A 59 -13.68 6.70 8.16
C PHE A 59 -14.19 5.39 8.76
N VAL A 60 -15.32 5.43 9.47
CA VAL A 60 -15.81 4.32 10.29
C VAL A 60 -17.31 4.13 10.05
N ALA A 61 -17.69 2.88 9.84
CA ALA A 61 -19.06 2.40 9.79
C ALA A 61 -19.18 1.17 10.70
N PRO A 62 -20.40 0.70 11.03
CA PRO A 62 -20.55 -0.50 11.86
C PRO A 62 -19.76 -1.69 11.30
N GLY A 63 -18.77 -2.16 12.04
CA GLY A 63 -17.91 -3.28 11.67
C GLY A 63 -16.93 -3.04 10.52
N SER A 64 -16.84 -1.83 9.97
CA SER A 64 -15.97 -1.56 8.81
C SER A 64 -15.29 -0.21 8.86
N VAL A 65 -14.18 -0.11 8.14
CA VAL A 65 -13.35 1.10 8.04
C VAL A 65 -13.08 1.45 6.58
N ASN A 66 -13.05 2.75 6.29
CA ASN A 66 -12.68 3.27 4.98
C ASN A 66 -11.16 3.42 4.91
N VAL A 67 -10.50 2.37 4.43
CA VAL A 67 -9.03 2.34 4.29
C VAL A 67 -8.57 3.38 3.28
N ALA A 68 -9.32 3.59 2.19
CA ALA A 68 -9.00 4.61 1.21
C ALA A 68 -9.10 6.03 1.79
N GLY A 69 -10.14 6.30 2.57
CA GLY A 69 -10.30 7.57 3.29
C GLY A 69 -9.16 7.80 4.27
N PHE A 70 -8.78 6.76 5.01
CA PHE A 70 -7.66 6.81 5.95
C PHE A 70 -6.31 7.10 5.26
N TRP A 71 -6.01 6.46 4.14
CA TRP A 71 -4.79 6.71 3.37
C TRP A 71 -4.69 8.16 2.88
N ARG A 72 -5.78 8.70 2.34
CA ARG A 72 -5.85 10.11 1.92
C ARG A 72 -5.64 11.05 3.10
N HIS A 73 -6.20 10.72 4.26
CA HIS A 73 -6.03 11.54 5.47
C HIS A 73 -4.58 11.63 5.93
N MET A 74 -3.82 10.52 5.83
CA MET A 74 -2.37 10.52 6.09
C MET A 74 -1.55 11.22 5.00
N GLY A 75 -2.17 11.67 3.91
CA GLY A 75 -1.46 12.18 2.73
C GLY A 75 -0.68 11.11 1.97
N LYS A 76 -1.00 9.83 2.19
CA LYS A 76 -0.38 8.72 1.47
C LYS A 76 -1.04 8.54 0.09
N PRO A 77 -0.27 8.13 -0.94
CA PRO A 77 -0.80 7.93 -2.28
C PRO A 77 -1.76 6.75 -2.31
N ILE A 78 -2.85 6.94 -3.05
CA ILE A 78 -3.84 5.91 -3.33
C ILE A 78 -4.28 6.01 -4.79
N LEU A 79 -4.45 4.86 -5.43
CA LEU A 79 -4.94 4.72 -6.80
C LEU A 79 -5.94 3.57 -6.87
N HIS A 80 -6.94 3.68 -7.72
CA HIS A 80 -7.86 2.58 -8.01
C HIS A 80 -8.25 2.54 -9.48
N ASP A 81 -8.63 1.34 -9.93
CA ASP A 81 -9.21 1.07 -11.24
C ASP A 81 -10.53 0.31 -11.04
N ASP A 82 -11.63 1.05 -11.14
CA ASP A 82 -12.99 0.53 -10.99
C ASP A 82 -13.29 -0.64 -11.95
N ALA A 83 -12.77 -0.60 -13.18
CA ALA A 83 -13.06 -1.62 -14.18
C ALA A 83 -12.36 -2.95 -13.87
N ARG A 84 -11.28 -2.91 -13.09
CA ARG A 84 -10.48 -4.08 -12.72
C ARG A 84 -10.65 -4.50 -11.26
N GLU A 85 -11.43 -3.76 -10.47
CA GLU A 85 -11.55 -3.95 -9.01
C GLU A 85 -10.17 -3.95 -8.31
N VAL A 86 -9.25 -3.08 -8.75
CA VAL A 86 -7.88 -3.00 -8.21
C VAL A 86 -7.68 -1.70 -7.44
N TRP A 87 -7.13 -1.81 -6.24
CA TRP A 87 -6.72 -0.68 -5.40
C TRP A 87 -5.24 -0.76 -5.09
N MET A 88 -4.57 0.39 -4.95
CA MET A 88 -3.16 0.48 -4.57
C MET A 88 -3.01 1.47 -3.43
N LEU A 89 -2.41 0.97 -2.33
CA LEU A 89 -2.04 1.75 -1.15
C LEU A 89 -0.53 1.92 -1.15
N GLY A 90 -0.06 3.13 -1.44
CA GLY A 90 1.37 3.40 -1.46
C GLY A 90 1.87 4.00 -0.14
N GLU A 91 3.20 4.02 -0.02
CA GLU A 91 3.89 4.67 1.10
C GLU A 91 4.03 6.17 0.87
N ASP A 92 4.19 6.93 1.97
CA ASP A 92 4.38 8.38 1.87
C ASP A 92 5.77 8.72 1.30
N ALA A 93 5.87 9.91 0.71
CA ALA A 93 7.09 10.38 0.09
C ALA A 93 8.26 10.54 1.09
N THR A 94 7.99 10.75 2.38
CA THR A 94 9.06 10.92 3.37
C THR A 94 9.71 9.60 3.73
N THR A 95 8.94 8.54 3.92
CA THR A 95 9.43 7.17 4.09
C THR A 95 10.27 6.75 2.89
N ARG A 96 9.75 6.96 1.67
CA ARG A 96 10.50 6.72 0.42
C ARG A 96 11.78 7.55 0.32
N SER A 97 11.75 8.80 0.77
CA SER A 97 12.94 9.66 0.76
C SER A 97 14.01 9.19 1.75
N TYR A 98 13.62 8.66 2.91
CA TYR A 98 14.55 8.16 3.90
C TYR A 98 15.26 6.89 3.41
N GLU A 99 14.54 5.98 2.75
CA GLU A 99 15.16 4.83 2.08
C GLU A 99 16.15 5.27 1.00
N MET A 100 15.84 6.31 0.22
CA MET A 100 16.78 6.86 -0.77
C MET A 100 18.05 7.44 -0.13
N LEU A 101 17.99 7.96 1.10
CA LEU A 101 19.18 8.47 1.81
C LEU A 101 20.16 7.36 2.20
N SER A 102 19.73 6.09 2.27
CA SER A 102 20.64 4.97 2.51
C SER A 102 21.66 4.79 1.38
N LEU A 103 21.34 5.25 0.16
CA LEU A 103 22.08 4.99 -1.08
C LEU A 103 22.21 3.49 -1.40
N GLU A 104 21.48 2.63 -0.71
CA GLU A 104 21.43 1.19 -0.97
C GLU A 104 20.24 0.89 -1.87
N ALA A 105 20.53 0.31 -3.04
CA ALA A 105 19.47 -0.20 -3.90
C ALA A 105 18.96 -1.56 -3.34
N PRO A 106 17.64 -1.78 -3.29
CA PRO A 106 17.08 -3.03 -2.79
C PRO A 106 17.50 -4.21 -3.67
N ASP A 107 17.87 -5.34 -3.04
CA ASP A 107 18.34 -6.54 -3.73
C ASP A 107 17.16 -7.40 -4.25
N PHE A 108 16.45 -6.88 -5.23
CA PHE A 108 15.34 -7.60 -5.87
C PHE A 108 15.84 -8.75 -6.76
N ALA A 109 14.97 -9.74 -6.96
CA ALA A 109 15.19 -10.88 -7.85
C ALA A 109 14.09 -10.92 -8.92
N LEU A 110 14.47 -10.92 -10.19
CA LEU A 110 13.53 -10.99 -11.31
C LEU A 110 13.96 -12.08 -12.30
N PRO A 111 13.00 -12.82 -12.89
CA PRO A 111 13.29 -13.72 -13.99
C PRO A 111 13.64 -12.93 -15.26
N ASP A 112 14.58 -13.45 -16.06
CA ASP A 112 14.75 -13.03 -17.45
C ASP A 112 13.73 -13.73 -18.38
N LEU A 113 13.88 -13.53 -19.69
CA LEU A 113 12.99 -14.10 -20.70
C LEU A 113 13.01 -15.64 -20.75
N ASP A 114 14.09 -16.26 -20.29
CA ASP A 114 14.25 -17.71 -20.22
C ASP A 114 13.83 -18.26 -18.84
N GLY A 115 13.34 -17.39 -17.94
CA GLY A 115 12.92 -17.74 -16.59
C GLY A 115 14.08 -17.86 -15.59
N THR A 116 15.31 -17.53 -15.99
CA THR A 116 16.46 -17.55 -15.08
C THR A 116 16.37 -16.37 -14.13
N ILE A 117 16.49 -16.64 -12.82
CA ILE A 117 16.43 -15.59 -11.79
C ILE A 117 17.75 -14.84 -11.73
N HIS A 118 17.68 -13.52 -11.89
CA HIS A 118 18.79 -12.59 -11.66
C HIS A 118 18.51 -11.73 -10.43
N ARG A 119 19.50 -11.58 -9.56
CA ARG A 119 19.47 -10.64 -8.42
C ARG A 119 20.25 -9.39 -8.76
N LEU A 120 19.86 -8.25 -8.18
CA LEU A 120 20.64 -7.02 -8.34
C LEU A 120 22.08 -7.18 -7.80
N SER A 121 22.23 -7.93 -6.71
CA SER A 121 23.51 -8.23 -6.08
C SER A 121 24.46 -9.05 -6.96
N ASP A 122 23.97 -9.78 -7.96
CA ASP A 122 24.79 -10.51 -8.93
C ASP A 122 25.67 -9.58 -9.78
N TYR A 123 25.31 -8.29 -9.83
CA TYR A 123 26.04 -7.25 -10.57
C TYR A 123 26.95 -6.37 -9.69
N ARG A 124 27.16 -6.72 -8.42
CA ARG A 124 28.07 -5.97 -7.53
C ARG A 124 29.45 -5.78 -8.17
N GLY A 125 29.99 -4.56 -8.04
CA GLY A 125 31.26 -4.18 -8.66
C GLY A 125 31.17 -3.73 -10.12
N LYS A 126 29.98 -3.76 -10.74
CA LYS A 126 29.72 -3.24 -12.09
C LYS A 126 28.87 -1.98 -12.01
N ARG A 127 29.03 -1.07 -12.99
CA ARG A 127 28.09 0.03 -13.21
C ARG A 127 26.87 -0.52 -13.93
N VAL A 128 25.69 -0.41 -13.34
CA VAL A 128 24.43 -0.93 -13.87
C VAL A 128 23.46 0.23 -14.08
N LEU A 129 22.77 0.25 -15.23
CA LEU A 129 21.63 1.12 -15.49
C LEU A 129 20.37 0.26 -15.51
N LEU A 130 19.42 0.58 -14.64
CA LEU A 130 18.10 -0.04 -14.60
C LEU A 130 17.11 0.80 -15.40
N VAL A 131 16.45 0.17 -16.37
CA VAL A 131 15.47 0.82 -17.24
C VAL A 131 14.14 0.09 -17.09
N THR A 132 13.17 0.75 -16.48
CA THR A 132 11.77 0.30 -16.48
C THR A 132 11.13 0.81 -17.76
N TRP A 133 10.71 -0.09 -18.64
CA TRP A 133 10.14 0.27 -19.93
C TRP A 133 8.93 -0.61 -20.24
N ALA A 134 8.18 -0.19 -21.23
CA ALA A 134 7.16 -0.99 -21.85
C ALA A 134 6.94 -0.59 -23.31
N SER A 135 6.43 -1.53 -24.11
CA SER A 135 6.36 -1.39 -25.57
C SER A 135 5.15 -0.63 -26.12
N TRP A 136 4.37 -0.01 -25.25
CA TRP A 136 3.15 0.71 -25.64
C TRP A 136 3.43 2.17 -26.02
#